data_AF-A0A1Q8QKC8-F1
#
_entry.id   AF-A0A1Q8QKC8-F1
#
_cell.length_a   1.000
_cell.length_b   1.000
_cell.length_c   1.000
_cell.angle_alpha   90.00
_cell.angle_beta   90.00
_cell.angle_gamma   90.00
#
_symmetry.space_group_name_H-M   'P 1'
#
loop_
_entity.id
_entity.type
_entity.pdbx_description
1 polymer ?
#
loop_
_entity_poly.entity_id
_entity_poly.type
_entity_poly.pdbx_seq_one_letter_code
_entity_poly.pdbx_strand_id
1 'polypeptide(L)'
;MINLVWKDIIILKKTLWYAPAYGFLVVFVFNHMNGGALSAATVGVTYLLMIQACARDDKNKSEVMLISLPLRRRDIVFAKYLSIFPYAVLGILSFLLAQNVVSLTGIPLTINKLSLKEIVGALIAMMGMISFYYPVYFKLGFIRSNMVGMILFFGYFFGVGLIGSGLQKIHNPLVHNLIQGFAKWLQTQADWQIAFYLISFALTLLAASILLSLKFYSSREF
;
A
#
# COMPACT_ATOMS: atom_id res chain seq x y z
N MET A 1 0.95 22.46 -4.15
CA MET A 1 0.81 21.00 -3.88
C MET A 1 2.14 20.33 -3.54
N ILE A 2 3.19 20.51 -4.35
CA ILE A 2 4.53 19.89 -4.11
C ILE A 2 5.11 20.23 -2.73
N ASN A 3 4.94 21.47 -2.25
CA ASN A 3 5.39 21.88 -0.92
C ASN A 3 4.72 21.11 0.23
N LEU A 4 3.48 20.64 0.05
CA LEU A 4 2.77 19.83 1.06
C LEU A 4 3.38 18.41 1.14
N VAL A 5 3.71 17.83 -0.01
CA VAL A 5 4.40 16.54 -0.09
C VAL A 5 5.79 16.63 0.55
N TRP A 6 6.52 17.70 0.26
CA TRP A 6 7.80 17.97 0.90
C TRP A 6 7.69 18.12 2.41
N LYS A 7 6.66 18.83 2.90
CA LYS A 7 6.37 18.93 4.34
C LYS A 7 6.21 17.53 4.95
N ASP A 8 5.43 16.65 4.34
CA ASP A 8 5.21 15.29 4.85
C ASP A 8 6.51 14.47 4.92
N ILE A 9 7.38 14.57 3.91
CA ILE A 9 8.68 13.89 3.88
C ILE A 9 9.62 14.43 4.97
N ILE A 10 9.70 15.75 5.13
CA ILE A 10 10.54 16.40 6.15
C ILE A 10 10.08 16.01 7.55
N ILE A 11 8.76 15.97 7.77
CA ILE A 11 8.18 15.51 9.04
C ILE A 11 8.59 14.07 9.29
N LEU A 12 8.67 13.21 8.27
CA LEU A 12 9.03 11.81 8.40
C LEU A 12 10.51 11.52 8.63
N LYS A 13 11.42 12.50 8.51
CA LYS A 13 12.89 12.26 8.54
C LYS A 13 13.39 11.40 9.70
N LYS A 14 12.85 11.60 10.91
CA LYS A 14 13.23 10.82 12.11
C LYS A 14 12.71 9.39 12.11
N THR A 15 11.67 9.13 11.34
CA THR A 15 11.00 7.82 11.22
C THR A 15 11.52 7.03 10.02
N LEU A 16 12.31 7.65 9.13
CA LEU A 16 12.86 6.97 7.95
C LEU A 16 13.73 5.76 8.30
N TRP A 17 14.35 5.74 9.49
CA TRP A 17 15.14 4.59 9.95
C TRP A 17 14.29 3.31 10.14
N TYR A 18 12.98 3.42 10.38
CA TYR A 18 12.12 2.25 10.50
C TYR A 18 11.91 1.53 9.16
N ALA A 19 12.07 2.23 8.02
CA ALA A 19 11.93 1.64 6.70
C ALA A 19 12.96 0.53 6.40
N PRO A 20 14.29 0.76 6.53
CA PRO A 20 15.28 -0.31 6.35
C PRO A 20 15.12 -1.41 7.40
N ALA A 21 14.87 -1.08 8.68
CA ALA A 21 14.66 -2.08 9.73
C ALA A 21 13.51 -3.05 9.40
N TYR A 22 12.39 -2.51 8.89
CA TYR A 22 11.27 -3.34 8.45
C TYR A 22 11.58 -4.12 7.16
N GLY A 23 12.29 -3.51 6.21
CA GLY A 23 12.76 -4.20 4.99
C GLY A 23 13.58 -5.46 5.31
N PHE A 24 14.47 -5.38 6.31
CA PHE A 24 15.22 -6.54 6.80
C PHE A 24 14.32 -7.64 7.37
N LEU A 25 13.35 -7.26 8.21
CA LEU A 25 12.42 -8.21 8.81
C LEU A 25 11.63 -8.96 7.73
N VAL A 26 11.14 -8.26 6.70
CA VAL A 26 10.35 -8.89 5.63
C VAL A 26 11.17 -9.86 4.80
N VAL A 27 12.42 -9.53 4.46
CA VAL A 27 13.30 -10.47 3.74
C VAL A 27 13.55 -11.73 4.57
N PHE A 28 13.66 -11.60 5.89
CA PHE A 28 13.83 -12.73 6.79
C PHE A 28 12.58 -13.61 6.89
N VAL A 29 11.39 -13.01 7.04
CA VAL A 29 10.12 -13.74 7.22
C VAL A 29 9.62 -14.38 5.93
N PHE A 30 9.79 -13.69 4.78
CA PHE A 30 9.26 -14.13 3.49
C PHE A 30 10.31 -14.79 2.58
N ASN A 31 11.42 -15.26 3.16
CA ASN A 31 12.50 -15.95 2.43
C ASN A 31 12.01 -17.19 1.64
N HIS A 32 10.96 -17.88 2.11
CA HIS A 32 10.40 -19.06 1.44
C HIS A 32 9.33 -18.74 0.38
N MET A 33 8.94 -17.47 0.21
CA MET A 33 7.83 -17.09 -0.66
C MET A 33 8.32 -16.51 -1.99
N ASN A 34 8.18 -17.29 -3.06
CA ASN A 34 8.56 -16.88 -4.42
C ASN A 34 7.66 -15.72 -4.91
N GLY A 35 8.25 -14.54 -5.15
CA GLY A 35 7.60 -13.44 -5.86
C GLY A 35 6.75 -12.46 -5.02
N GLY A 36 6.59 -12.68 -3.71
CA GLY A 36 5.75 -11.84 -2.85
C GLY A 36 6.48 -11.04 -1.76
N ALA A 37 7.77 -11.28 -1.56
CA ALA A 37 8.55 -10.58 -0.54
C ALA A 37 8.67 -9.07 -0.82
N LEU A 38 8.82 -8.69 -2.10
CA LEU A 38 8.94 -7.28 -2.50
C LEU A 38 7.62 -6.52 -2.33
N SER A 39 6.48 -7.15 -2.66
CA SER A 39 5.17 -6.55 -2.45
C SER A 39 4.87 -6.38 -0.95
N ALA A 40 5.18 -7.40 -0.14
CA ALA A 40 5.08 -7.33 1.31
C ALA A 40 5.93 -6.19 1.90
N ALA A 41 7.19 -6.06 1.47
CA ALA A 41 8.10 -5.02 1.95
C ALA A 41 7.60 -3.63 1.56
N THR A 42 7.21 -3.46 0.29
CA THR A 42 6.74 -2.18 -0.22
C THR A 42 5.45 -1.75 0.47
N VAL A 43 4.46 -2.63 0.55
CA VAL A 43 3.17 -2.36 1.22
C VAL A 43 3.40 -2.05 2.69
N GLY A 44 4.23 -2.85 3.38
CA GLY A 44 4.43 -2.66 4.81
C GLY A 44 5.22 -1.41 5.18
N VAL A 45 6.30 -1.09 4.45
CA VAL A 45 7.00 0.19 4.63
C VAL A 45 6.08 1.36 4.32
N THR A 46 5.36 1.30 3.21
CA THR A 46 4.44 2.38 2.80
C THR A 46 3.36 2.62 3.86
N TYR A 47 2.79 1.54 4.40
CA TYR A 47 1.81 1.62 5.48
C TYR A 47 2.38 2.20 6.77
N LEU A 48 3.56 1.73 7.21
CA LEU A 48 4.21 2.25 8.41
C LEU A 48 4.48 3.75 8.28
N LEU A 49 5.05 4.17 7.15
CA LEU A 49 5.33 5.59 6.88
C LEU A 49 4.04 6.41 6.80
N MET A 50 3.00 5.89 6.16
CA MET A 50 1.67 6.52 6.06
C MET A 50 1.04 6.74 7.44
N ILE A 51 0.97 5.71 8.29
CA ILE A 51 0.40 5.85 9.63
C ILE A 51 1.18 6.84 10.45
N GLN A 52 2.51 6.81 10.37
CA GLN A 52 3.35 7.73 11.13
C GLN A 52 3.20 9.18 10.65
N ALA A 53 2.97 9.39 9.35
CA ALA A 53 2.62 10.71 8.82
C ALA A 53 1.27 11.18 9.38
N CYS A 54 0.25 10.32 9.33
CA CYS A 54 -1.07 10.64 9.85
C CYS A 54 -1.09 10.87 11.37
N ALA A 55 -0.33 10.09 12.14
CA ALA A 55 -0.20 10.23 13.59
C ALA A 55 0.44 11.56 13.99
N ARG A 56 1.46 11.99 13.23
CA ARG A 56 2.11 13.28 13.45
C ARG A 56 1.22 14.45 13.05
N ASP A 57 0.45 14.31 11.98
CA ASP A 57 -0.53 15.34 11.58
C ASP A 57 -1.62 15.52 12.64
N ASP A 58 -2.10 14.44 13.24
CA ASP A 58 -3.10 14.48 14.32
C ASP A 58 -2.52 15.10 15.61
N LYS A 59 -1.33 14.62 16.04
CA LYS A 59 -0.64 15.13 17.24
C LYS A 59 -0.32 16.63 17.16
N ASN A 60 0.04 17.12 15.98
CA ASN A 60 0.38 18.52 15.77
C ASN A 60 -0.82 19.39 15.39
N LYS A 61 -2.04 18.83 15.33
CA LYS A 61 -3.23 19.51 14.81
C LYS A 61 -2.97 20.17 13.45
N SER A 62 -2.17 19.52 12.60
CA SER A 62 -1.77 20.02 11.28
C SER A 62 -2.98 20.37 10.41
N GLU A 63 -4.11 19.69 10.61
CA GLU A 63 -5.35 19.95 9.89
C GLU A 63 -5.88 21.37 10.12
N VAL A 64 -5.88 21.86 11.36
CA VAL A 64 -6.31 23.24 11.70
C VAL A 64 -5.38 24.27 11.06
N MET A 65 -4.06 24.01 11.08
CA MET A 65 -3.07 24.87 10.44
C MET A 65 -3.23 24.88 8.90
N LEU A 66 -3.57 23.75 8.29
CA LEU A 66 -3.76 23.66 6.84
C LEU A 66 -5.05 24.35 6.38
N ILE A 67 -6.08 24.39 7.23
CA ILE A 67 -7.35 25.06 6.96
C ILE A 67 -7.22 26.58 7.07
N SER A 68 -6.34 27.10 7.93
CA SER A 68 -6.10 28.55 8.05
C SER A 68 -5.27 29.12 6.89
N LEU A 69 -4.64 28.27 6.09
CA LEU A 69 -3.96 28.68 4.86
C LEU A 69 -4.96 28.78 3.71
N PRO A 70 -4.72 29.65 2.70
CA PRO A 70 -5.57 29.78 1.51
C PRO A 70 -5.36 28.61 0.53
N LEU A 71 -5.52 27.38 1.03
CA LEU A 71 -5.36 26.13 0.29
C LEU A 71 -6.73 25.53 -0.04
N ARG A 72 -6.87 24.97 -1.23
CA ARG A 72 -8.09 24.26 -1.61
C ARG A 72 -8.11 22.90 -0.93
N ARG A 73 -9.28 22.49 -0.40
CA ARG A 73 -9.48 21.16 0.20
C ARG A 73 -9.06 20.00 -0.72
N ARG A 74 -9.25 20.16 -2.04
CA ARG A 74 -8.81 19.20 -3.06
C ARG A 74 -7.30 19.00 -3.05
N ASP A 75 -6.54 20.08 -2.88
CA ASP A 75 -5.08 20.05 -2.91
C ASP A 75 -4.49 19.30 -1.73
N ILE A 76 -5.16 19.34 -0.58
CA ILE A 76 -4.78 18.58 0.63
C ILE A 76 -4.98 17.09 0.40
N VAL A 77 -6.12 16.69 -0.17
CA VAL A 77 -6.41 15.28 -0.48
C VAL A 77 -5.41 14.75 -1.50
N PHE A 78 -5.23 15.45 -2.63
CA PHE A 78 -4.28 15.03 -3.66
C PHE A 78 -2.84 15.00 -3.15
N ALA A 79 -2.42 15.94 -2.29
CA ALA A 79 -1.09 15.90 -1.69
C ALA A 79 -0.88 14.61 -0.88
N LYS A 80 -1.85 14.19 -0.06
CA LYS A 80 -1.76 12.95 0.71
C LYS A 80 -1.66 11.70 -0.18
N TYR A 81 -2.41 11.65 -1.29
CA TYR A 81 -2.29 10.56 -2.27
C TYR A 81 -0.96 10.57 -3.03
N LEU A 82 -0.41 11.75 -3.30
CA LEU A 82 0.86 11.90 -4.00
C LEU A 82 2.06 11.57 -3.09
N SER A 83 1.97 11.85 -1.78
CA SER A 83 3.01 11.54 -0.77
C SER A 83 3.32 10.05 -0.65
N ILE A 84 2.50 9.17 -1.24
CA ILE A 84 2.64 7.73 -1.07
C ILE A 84 3.61 7.12 -2.07
N PHE A 85 3.70 7.69 -3.28
CA PHE A 85 4.70 7.28 -4.28
C PHE A 85 6.14 7.35 -3.75
N PRO A 86 6.59 8.45 -3.10
CA PRO A 86 7.93 8.46 -2.50
C PRO A 86 8.07 7.46 -1.35
N TYR A 87 7.00 7.13 -0.62
CA TYR A 87 7.05 6.07 0.40
C TYR A 87 7.22 4.67 -0.21
N ALA A 88 6.60 4.40 -1.35
CA ALA A 88 6.81 3.14 -2.08
C ALA A 88 8.22 3.04 -2.64
N VAL A 89 8.78 4.14 -3.16
CA VAL A 89 10.20 4.19 -3.58
C VAL A 89 11.11 3.85 -2.40
N LEU A 90 10.86 4.43 -1.22
CA LEU A 90 11.59 4.07 0.00
C LEU A 90 11.41 2.59 0.39
N GLY A 91 10.22 2.02 0.19
CA GLY A 91 9.96 0.59 0.39
C GLY A 91 10.82 -0.29 -0.53
N ILE A 92 10.85 0.01 -1.82
CA ILE A 92 11.66 -0.73 -2.81
C ILE A 92 13.15 -0.58 -2.49
N LEU A 93 13.61 0.63 -2.17
CA LEU A 93 15.00 0.88 -1.76
C LEU A 93 15.36 0.12 -0.48
N SER A 94 14.46 0.07 0.51
CA SER A 94 14.68 -0.68 1.75
C SER A 94 14.84 -2.18 1.51
N PHE A 95 14.07 -2.74 0.57
CA PHE A 95 14.17 -4.13 0.16
C PHE A 95 15.50 -4.39 -0.54
N LEU A 96 15.91 -3.54 -1.48
CA LEU A 96 17.21 -3.62 -2.15
C LEU A 96 18.38 -3.56 -1.16
N LEU A 97 18.34 -2.64 -0.20
CA LEU A 97 19.34 -2.55 0.86
C LEU A 97 19.40 -3.83 1.68
N ALA A 98 18.24 -4.39 2.04
CA ALA A 98 18.17 -5.64 2.77
C ALA A 98 18.75 -6.82 1.97
N GLN A 99 18.47 -6.92 0.65
CA GLN A 99 19.05 -7.94 -0.21
C GLN A 99 20.59 -7.85 -0.26
N ASN A 100 21.12 -6.64 -0.45
CA ASN A 100 22.56 -6.41 -0.50
C ASN A 100 23.24 -6.82 0.80
N VAL A 101 22.69 -6.43 1.95
CA VAL A 101 23.27 -6.79 3.25
C VAL A 101 23.22 -8.29 3.51
N VAL A 102 22.14 -8.98 3.12
CA VAL A 102 22.07 -10.45 3.24
C VAL A 102 23.11 -11.13 2.35
N SER A 103 23.31 -10.63 1.12
CA SER A 103 24.31 -11.18 0.21
C SER A 103 25.75 -11.03 0.74
N LEU A 104 26.02 -9.97 1.51
CA LEU A 104 27.32 -9.71 2.13
C LEU A 104 27.55 -10.55 3.39
N THR A 105 26.49 -10.87 4.14
CA THR A 105 26.59 -11.68 5.38
C THR A 105 26.58 -13.19 5.12
N GLY A 106 26.38 -13.62 3.87
CA GLY A 106 26.44 -15.03 3.48
C GLY A 106 25.31 -15.90 4.04
N ILE A 107 24.22 -15.28 4.52
CA ILE A 107 23.06 -16.01 5.02
C ILE A 107 22.38 -16.70 3.82
N PRO A 108 22.11 -18.02 3.88
CA PRO A 108 21.48 -18.76 2.79
C PRO A 108 19.97 -18.45 2.72
N LEU A 109 19.63 -17.21 2.33
CA LEU A 109 18.27 -16.83 2.00
C LEU A 109 18.08 -16.96 0.49
N THR A 110 17.02 -17.67 0.09
CA THR A 110 16.54 -17.73 -1.30
C THR A 110 15.89 -16.40 -1.65
N ILE A 111 16.72 -15.41 -1.93
CA ILE A 111 16.26 -14.08 -2.30
C ILE A 111 16.01 -14.06 -3.81
N ASN A 112 14.75 -13.86 -4.20
CA ASN A 112 14.41 -13.60 -5.59
C ASN A 112 15.10 -12.33 -6.10
N LYS A 113 15.67 -12.43 -7.31
CA LYS A 113 16.20 -11.27 -8.03
C LYS A 113 15.05 -10.33 -8.36
N LEU A 114 15.27 -9.04 -8.10
CA LEU A 114 14.30 -8.00 -8.36
C LEU A 114 13.88 -8.00 -9.83
N SER A 115 12.60 -8.34 -10.07
CA SER A 115 12.01 -8.41 -11.42
C SER A 115 11.01 -7.30 -11.63
N LEU A 116 10.87 -6.81 -12.88
CA LEU A 116 9.86 -5.82 -13.24
C LEU A 116 8.44 -6.26 -12.85
N LYS A 117 8.15 -7.57 -12.92
CA LYS A 117 6.86 -8.13 -12.51
C LYS A 117 6.60 -7.94 -11.02
N GLU A 118 7.62 -8.10 -10.18
CA GLU A 118 7.51 -7.91 -8.73
C GLU A 118 7.30 -6.44 -8.37
N ILE A 119 7.99 -5.52 -9.05
CA ILE A 119 7.79 -4.07 -8.87
C ILE A 119 6.35 -3.68 -9.20
N VAL A 120 5.84 -4.15 -10.35
CA VAL A 120 4.46 -3.87 -10.77
C VAL A 120 3.47 -4.45 -9.76
N GLY A 121 3.66 -5.69 -9.33
CA GLY A 121 2.84 -6.32 -8.30
C GLY A 121 2.83 -5.55 -6.97
N ALA A 122 3.99 -5.04 -6.56
CA ALA A 122 4.12 -4.23 -5.35
C ALA A 122 3.40 -2.89 -5.44
N LEU A 123 3.49 -2.22 -6.59
CA LEU A 123 2.75 -0.97 -6.84
C LEU A 123 1.24 -1.20 -6.85
N ILE A 124 0.76 -2.26 -7.50
CA ILE A 124 -0.67 -2.61 -7.51
C ILE A 124 -1.17 -2.88 -6.08
N ALA A 125 -0.42 -3.66 -5.31
CA ALA A 125 -0.78 -3.99 -3.94
C ALA A 125 -0.83 -2.74 -3.04
N MET A 126 0.17 -1.88 -3.19
CA MET A 126 0.25 -0.58 -2.50
C MET A 126 -0.95 0.30 -2.85
N MET A 127 -1.26 0.48 -4.14
CA MET A 127 -2.43 1.25 -4.60
C MET A 127 -3.75 0.68 -4.05
N GLY A 128 -3.90 -0.64 -4.01
CA GLY A 128 -5.06 -1.30 -3.43
C GLY A 128 -5.23 -0.94 -1.95
N MET A 129 -4.18 -1.09 -1.14
CA MET A 129 -4.22 -0.78 0.29
C MET A 129 -4.62 0.67 0.57
N ILE A 130 -4.02 1.60 -0.16
CA ILE A 130 -4.26 3.05 -0.07
C ILE A 130 -5.72 3.39 -0.39
N SER A 131 -6.26 2.75 -1.42
CA SER A 131 -7.62 3.02 -1.91
C SER A 131 -8.69 2.67 -0.86
N PHE A 132 -8.41 1.74 0.05
CA PHE A 132 -9.31 1.44 1.16
C PHE A 132 -9.05 2.32 2.39
N TYR A 133 -7.79 2.64 2.67
CA TYR A 133 -7.42 3.36 3.90
C TYR A 133 -7.81 4.84 3.87
N TYR A 134 -7.47 5.58 2.81
CA TYR A 134 -7.63 7.04 2.82
C TYR A 134 -9.07 7.54 2.88
N PRO A 135 -10.06 6.95 2.19
CA PRO A 135 -11.46 7.37 2.34
C PRO A 135 -11.93 7.27 3.79
N VAL A 136 -11.49 6.23 4.50
CA VAL A 136 -11.80 6.02 5.92
C VAL A 136 -11.10 7.06 6.78
N TYR A 137 -9.82 7.35 6.51
CA TYR A 137 -9.07 8.40 7.18
C TYR A 137 -9.76 9.77 7.06
N PHE A 138 -10.14 10.19 5.85
CA PHE A 138 -10.81 11.47 5.64
C PHE A 138 -12.22 11.53 6.23
N LYS A 139 -12.90 10.40 6.38
CA LYS A 139 -14.23 10.34 6.99
C LYS A 139 -14.18 10.38 8.53
N LEU A 140 -13.38 9.51 9.13
CA LEU A 140 -13.42 9.22 10.57
C LEU A 140 -12.29 9.85 11.38
N GLY A 141 -11.29 10.45 10.73
CA GLY A 141 -10.11 11.01 11.40
C GLY A 141 -9.13 9.92 11.85
N PHE A 142 -8.00 10.34 12.42
CA PHE A 142 -6.86 9.44 12.66
C PHE A 142 -7.20 8.29 13.62
N ILE A 143 -7.76 8.59 14.80
CA ILE A 143 -7.98 7.61 15.88
C ILE A 143 -8.77 6.37 15.40
N ARG A 144 -9.89 6.58 14.70
CA ARG A 144 -10.71 5.47 14.17
C ARG A 144 -10.09 4.84 12.92
N SER A 145 -9.44 5.62 12.08
CA SER A 145 -8.76 5.10 10.88
C SER A 145 -7.57 4.20 11.20
N ASN A 146 -6.90 4.40 12.35
CA ASN A 146 -5.76 3.59 12.75
C ASN A 146 -6.15 2.13 12.95
N MET A 147 -7.30 1.86 13.58
CA MET A 147 -7.83 0.50 13.73
C MET A 147 -8.14 -0.14 12.38
N VAL A 148 -8.73 0.64 11.46
CA VAL A 148 -9.02 0.15 10.10
C VAL A 148 -7.74 -0.11 9.32
N GLY A 149 -6.73 0.74 9.46
CA GLY A 149 -5.40 0.53 8.89
C GLY A 149 -4.79 -0.80 9.36
N MET A 150 -4.89 -1.09 10.66
CA MET A 150 -4.37 -2.35 11.22
C MET A 150 -5.08 -3.57 10.63
N ILE A 151 -6.42 -3.50 10.52
CA ILE A 151 -7.23 -4.57 9.91
C ILE A 151 -6.85 -4.75 8.43
N LEU A 152 -6.66 -3.66 7.68
CA LEU A 152 -6.26 -3.72 6.27
C LEU A 152 -4.85 -4.28 6.09
N PHE A 153 -3.91 -3.92 6.97
CA PHE A 153 -2.54 -4.41 6.93
C PHE A 153 -2.49 -5.92 7.19
N PHE A 154 -3.06 -6.39 8.30
CA PHE A 154 -3.12 -7.83 8.57
C PHE A 154 -3.98 -8.57 7.55
N GLY A 155 -5.07 -7.95 7.10
CA GLY A 155 -5.92 -8.45 6.03
C GLY A 155 -5.16 -8.62 4.72
N TYR A 156 -4.17 -7.78 4.40
CA TYR A 156 -3.32 -7.97 3.23
C TYR A 156 -2.42 -9.21 3.39
N PHE A 157 -1.76 -9.36 4.53
CA PHE A 157 -0.84 -10.49 4.76
C PHE A 157 -1.56 -11.83 4.89
N PHE A 158 -2.65 -11.89 5.66
CA PHE A 158 -3.42 -13.12 5.85
C PHE A 158 -4.45 -13.37 4.76
N GLY A 159 -4.98 -12.31 4.14
CA GLY A 159 -6.06 -12.40 3.17
C GLY A 159 -5.68 -13.15 1.91
N VAL A 160 -4.44 -13.02 1.42
CA VAL A 160 -4.00 -13.78 0.23
C VAL A 160 -4.10 -15.28 0.48
N GLY A 161 -3.66 -15.76 1.65
CA GLY A 161 -3.74 -17.18 2.02
C GLY A 161 -5.17 -17.66 2.31
N LEU A 162 -5.98 -16.82 2.95
CA LEU A 162 -7.39 -17.12 3.25
C LEU A 162 -8.26 -17.17 2.00
N ILE A 163 -8.02 -16.29 1.01
CA ILE A 163 -8.75 -16.29 -0.25
C ILE A 163 -8.43 -17.58 -1.02
N GLY A 164 -7.15 -17.95 -1.15
CA GLY A 164 -6.76 -19.16 -1.88
C GLY A 164 -7.37 -20.44 -1.31
N SER A 165 -7.32 -20.61 0.01
CA SER A 165 -7.91 -21.77 0.69
C SER A 165 -9.43 -21.71 0.80
N GLY A 166 -10.01 -20.51 0.93
CA GLY A 166 -11.44 -20.29 0.97
C GLY A 166 -12.11 -20.61 -0.36
N LEU A 167 -11.52 -20.20 -1.49
CA LEU A 167 -12.01 -20.51 -2.84
C LEU A 167 -12.09 -22.02 -3.10
N GLN A 168 -11.16 -22.81 -2.56
CA GLN A 168 -11.16 -24.27 -2.70
C GLN A 168 -12.27 -24.96 -1.89
N LYS A 169 -12.76 -24.32 -0.82
CA LYS A 169 -13.81 -24.87 0.06
C LYS A 169 -15.23 -24.53 -0.39
N ILE A 170 -15.40 -23.69 -1.43
CA ILE A 170 -16.70 -23.32 -1.97
C ILE A 170 -17.30 -24.54 -2.70
N HIS A 171 -18.26 -25.20 -2.06
CA HIS A 171 -18.99 -26.35 -2.62
C HIS A 171 -20.11 -25.96 -3.61
N ASN A 172 -20.41 -24.65 -3.77
CA ASN A 172 -21.47 -24.22 -4.66
C ASN A 172 -21.01 -24.32 -6.13
N PRO A 173 -21.64 -25.18 -6.95
CA PRO A 173 -21.16 -25.48 -8.31
C PRO A 173 -21.21 -24.26 -9.24
N LEU A 174 -22.15 -23.33 -9.03
CA LEU A 174 -22.26 -22.11 -9.83
C LEU A 174 -21.06 -21.17 -9.60
N VAL A 175 -20.72 -20.95 -8.34
CA VAL A 175 -19.61 -20.07 -7.94
C VAL A 175 -18.28 -20.72 -8.33
N HIS A 176 -18.16 -22.03 -8.16
CA HIS A 176 -16.98 -22.79 -8.55
C HIS A 176 -16.71 -22.71 -10.07
N ASN A 177 -17.74 -22.88 -10.90
CA ASN A 177 -17.62 -22.79 -12.35
C ASN A 177 -17.27 -21.37 -12.82
N LEU A 178 -17.79 -20.33 -12.17
CA LEU A 178 -17.44 -18.94 -12.46
C LEU A 178 -15.97 -18.64 -12.11
N ILE A 179 -15.51 -19.05 -10.92
CA ILE A 179 -14.12 -18.87 -10.48
C ILE A 179 -13.17 -19.62 -11.42
N GLN A 180 -13.48 -20.87 -11.74
CA GLN A 180 -12.65 -21.67 -12.65
C GLN A 180 -12.65 -21.13 -14.08
N GLY A 181 -13.80 -20.70 -14.59
CA GLY A 181 -13.91 -20.09 -15.92
C GLY A 181 -13.07 -18.82 -16.02
N PHE A 182 -13.15 -17.96 -14.99
CA PHE A 182 -12.32 -16.77 -14.89
C PHE A 182 -10.84 -17.11 -14.76
N ALA A 183 -10.46 -18.09 -13.93
CA ALA A 183 -9.08 -18.52 -13.76
C ALA A 183 -8.49 -19.07 -15.06
N LYS A 184 -9.24 -19.90 -15.80
CA LYS A 184 -8.82 -20.42 -17.12
C LYS A 184 -8.66 -19.30 -18.14
N TRP A 185 -9.60 -18.36 -18.19
CA TRP A 185 -9.49 -17.18 -19.05
C TRP A 185 -8.23 -16.38 -18.73
N LEU A 186 -7.94 -16.16 -17.45
CA LEU A 186 -6.74 -15.44 -17.00
C LEU A 186 -5.45 -16.16 -17.41
N GLN A 187 -5.41 -17.49 -17.28
CA GLN A 187 -4.27 -18.32 -17.69
C GLN A 187 -4.04 -18.34 -19.21
N THR A 188 -5.05 -18.01 -20.01
CA THR A 188 -4.94 -17.96 -21.48
C THR A 188 -4.32 -16.63 -21.96
N GLN A 189 -4.29 -15.61 -21.11
CA GLN A 189 -3.74 -14.29 -21.45
C GLN A 189 -2.22 -14.25 -21.25
N ALA A 190 -1.54 -13.41 -22.02
CA ALA A 190 -0.12 -13.15 -21.79
C ALA A 190 0.10 -12.34 -20.50
N ASP A 191 1.24 -12.54 -19.84
CA ASP A 191 1.59 -11.87 -18.57
C ASP A 191 1.45 -10.35 -18.62
N TRP A 192 1.77 -9.72 -19.75
CA TRP A 192 1.67 -8.27 -19.92
C TRP A 192 0.22 -7.78 -19.96
N GLN A 193 -0.70 -8.58 -20.51
CA GLN A 193 -2.14 -8.26 -20.55
C GLN A 193 -2.72 -8.34 -19.14
N ILE A 194 -2.33 -9.37 -18.36
CA ILE A 194 -2.73 -9.51 -16.96
C ILE A 194 -2.23 -8.31 -16.14
N ALA A 195 -0.97 -7.92 -16.31
CA ALA A 195 -0.42 -6.73 -15.64
C ALA A 195 -1.20 -5.47 -16.02
N PHE A 196 -1.54 -5.28 -17.29
CA PHE A 196 -2.32 -4.14 -17.77
C PHE A 196 -3.72 -4.09 -17.14
N TYR A 197 -4.44 -5.21 -17.11
CA TYR A 197 -5.76 -5.29 -16.47
C TYR A 197 -5.71 -4.95 -14.99
N LEU A 198 -4.71 -5.47 -14.26
CA LEU A 198 -4.54 -5.19 -12.83
C LEU A 198 -4.17 -3.72 -12.56
N ILE A 199 -3.30 -3.12 -13.37
CA ILE A 199 -2.95 -1.70 -13.25
C ILE A 199 -4.18 -0.83 -13.52
N SER A 200 -4.92 -1.11 -14.60
CA SER A 200 -6.14 -0.38 -14.93
C SER A 200 -7.15 -0.48 -13.79
N PHE A 201 -7.35 -1.68 -13.24
CA PHE A 201 -8.24 -1.88 -12.10
C PHE A 201 -7.76 -1.10 -10.86
N ALA A 202 -6.48 -1.17 -10.51
CA ALA A 202 -5.91 -0.44 -9.39
C ALA A 202 -6.06 1.09 -9.54
N LEU A 203 -5.87 1.62 -10.75
CA LEU A 203 -6.06 3.03 -11.06
C LEU A 203 -7.53 3.45 -10.92
N THR A 204 -8.47 2.62 -11.40
CA THR A 204 -9.91 2.92 -11.24
C THR A 204 -10.33 2.91 -9.77
N LEU A 205 -9.83 1.96 -8.97
CA LEU A 205 -10.05 1.93 -7.52
C LEU A 205 -9.48 3.18 -6.84
N LEU A 206 -8.27 3.59 -7.22
CA LEU A 206 -7.61 4.77 -6.66
C LEU A 206 -8.39 6.04 -7.03
N ALA A 207 -8.87 6.15 -8.27
CA ALA A 207 -9.71 7.26 -8.71
C ALA A 207 -11.04 7.32 -7.93
N ALA A 208 -11.72 6.17 -7.77
CA ALA A 208 -12.93 6.08 -6.95
C ALA A 208 -12.67 6.47 -5.48
N SER A 209 -11.53 6.03 -4.93
CA SER A 209 -11.07 6.35 -3.59
C SER A 209 -10.83 7.85 -3.39
N ILE A 210 -10.22 8.52 -4.37
CA ILE A 210 -10.03 9.98 -4.35
C ILE A 210 -11.39 10.68 -4.34
N LEU A 211 -12.34 10.29 -5.19
CA LEU A 211 -13.68 10.89 -5.24
C LEU A 211 -14.41 10.74 -3.90
N LEU A 212 -14.35 9.56 -3.28
CA LEU A 212 -14.92 9.32 -1.95
C LEU A 212 -14.24 10.18 -0.88
N SER A 213 -12.91 10.25 -0.91
CA SER A 213 -12.11 11.06 0.03
C SER A 213 -12.46 12.55 -0.09
N LEU A 214 -12.59 13.07 -1.31
CA LEU A 214 -13.01 14.43 -1.59
C LEU A 214 -14.41 14.72 -1.04
N LYS A 215 -15.36 13.81 -1.27
CA LYS A 215 -16.74 13.94 -0.77
C LYS A 215 -16.77 14.03 0.76
N PHE A 216 -16.07 13.13 1.45
CA PHE A 216 -16.04 13.11 2.92
C PHE A 216 -15.31 14.32 3.50
N TYR A 217 -14.25 14.77 2.85
CA TYR A 217 -13.48 15.93 3.32
C TYR A 217 -14.20 17.27 3.07
N SER A 218 -15.00 17.37 2.01
CA SER A 218 -15.84 18.57 1.78
C SER A 218 -17.00 18.68 2.76
N SER A 219 -17.56 17.56 3.22
CA SER A 219 -18.71 17.53 4.14
C SER A 219 -18.32 17.68 5.61
N ARG A 220 -17.03 17.73 5.95
CA ARG A 220 -16.59 18.00 7.32
C ARG A 220 -16.73 19.49 7.62
N GLU A 221 -17.59 19.79 8.59
CA GLU A 221 -17.59 21.04 9.33
C GLU A 221 -16.49 20.95 10.40
N PHE A 222 -15.64 21.97 10.46
CA PHE A 222 -14.53 22.11 11.40
C PHE A 222 -14.87 23.18 12.42
#